data_AF-C3MXM9-F1
#
_entry.id   AF-C3MXM9-F1
#
_cell.length_a   1.000
_cell.length_b   1.000
_cell.length_c   1.000
_cell.angle_alpha   90.00
_cell.angle_beta   90.00
_cell.angle_gamma   90.00
#
_symmetry.space_group_name_H-M   'P 1'
#
loop_
_entity.id
_entity.type
_entity.pdbx_description
1 polymer ?
#
loop_
_entity_poly.entity_id
_entity_poly.type
_entity_poly.pdbx_seq_one_letter_code
_entity_poly.pdbx_strand_id
1 'polypeptide(L)'
;MSALGDVIYVVSILFPAVGLISRNYLVNLMGTFLGVIGFLVFVQGYTDIAFSGSTFYLAIFPLLLGLVNLGFFFNWVREERI
;
A
#
# COMPACT_ATOMS: atom_id res chain seq x y z
N MET A 1 -10.84 6.46 -17.23
CA MET A 1 -9.77 5.64 -16.62
C MET A 1 -9.36 6.15 -15.24
N SER A 2 -9.62 7.42 -14.87
CA SER A 2 -9.23 7.95 -13.56
C SER A 2 -10.00 7.35 -12.37
N ALA A 3 -11.32 7.17 -12.50
CA ALA A 3 -12.14 6.64 -11.39
C ALA A 3 -11.66 5.28 -10.85
N LEU A 4 -11.17 4.39 -11.73
CA LEU A 4 -10.59 3.11 -11.30
C LEU A 4 -9.24 3.31 -10.60
N GLY A 5 -8.37 4.18 -11.13
CA GLY A 5 -7.09 4.50 -10.52
C GLY A 5 -7.24 5.14 -9.14
N ASP A 6 -8.19 6.07 -8.99
CA ASP A 6 -8.50 6.70 -7.71
C ASP A 6 -9.02 5.68 -6.68
N VAL A 7 -9.89 4.76 -7.10
CA VAL A 7 -10.35 3.66 -6.24
C VAL A 7 -9.19 2.78 -5.81
N ILE A 8 -8.30 2.38 -6.73
CA ILE A 8 -7.12 1.59 -6.40
C ILE A 8 -6.21 2.35 -5.43
N TYR A 9 -6.01 3.65 -5.64
CA TYR A 9 -5.23 4.49 -4.75
C TYR A 9 -5.84 4.55 -3.34
N VAL A 10 -7.14 4.75 -3.19
CA VAL A 10 -7.79 4.74 -1.86
C VAL A 10 -7.68 3.35 -1.20
N VAL A 11 -7.92 2.27 -1.94
CA VAL A 11 -7.80 0.90 -1.42
C VAL A 11 -6.35 0.59 -0.99
N SER A 12 -5.36 1.10 -1.74
CA SER A 12 -3.94 0.96 -1.41
C SER A 12 -3.51 1.68 -0.14
N ILE A 13 -4.37 2.54 0.43
CA ILE A 13 -4.14 3.17 1.72
C ILE A 13 -4.91 2.43 2.80
N LEU A 14 -6.20 2.17 2.56
CA LEU A 14 -7.09 1.57 3.54
C LEU A 14 -6.70 0.13 3.88
N PHE A 15 -6.41 -0.69 2.86
CA PHE A 15 -6.09 -2.09 3.11
C PHE A 15 -4.77 -2.25 3.88
N PRO A 16 -3.66 -1.58 3.50
CA PRO A 16 -2.43 -1.68 4.29
C PRO A 16 -2.61 -1.12 5.70
N ALA A 17 -3.41 -0.08 5.92
CA ALA A 17 -3.74 0.41 7.26
C ALA A 17 -4.46 -0.64 8.11
N VAL A 18 -5.38 -1.42 7.52
CA VAL A 18 -6.01 -2.57 8.20
C VAL A 18 -4.99 -3.67 8.48
N GLY A 19 -4.03 -3.89 7.57
CA GLY A 19 -2.94 -4.84 7.78
C GLY A 19 -2.09 -4.53 9.02
N LEU A 20 -1.81 -3.25 9.29
CA LEU A 20 -1.02 -2.82 10.46
C LEU A 20 -1.66 -3.18 11.81
N ILE A 21 -2.98 -3.24 11.87
CA ILE A 21 -3.72 -3.64 13.09
C ILE A 21 -4.07 -5.12 13.11
N SER A 22 -3.76 -5.86 12.03
CA SER A 22 -4.06 -7.27 11.88
C SER A 22 -2.86 -8.15 12.22
N ARG A 23 -3.05 -9.09 13.15
CA ARG A 23 -2.08 -10.15 13.45
C ARG A 23 -2.24 -11.32 12.48
N ASN A 24 -1.97 -11.09 11.21
CA ASN A 24 -2.06 -12.12 10.19
C ASN A 24 -1.03 -11.85 9.08
N TYR A 25 -0.11 -12.79 8.87
CA TYR A 25 0.97 -12.60 7.89
C TYR A 25 0.44 -12.46 6.45
N LEU A 26 -0.58 -13.20 6.03
CA LEU A 26 -1.16 -13.08 4.68
C LEU A 26 -1.80 -11.71 4.44
N VAL A 27 -2.48 -11.16 5.46
CA VAL A 27 -3.04 -9.80 5.38
C VAL A 27 -1.92 -8.76 5.25
N ASN A 28 -0.83 -8.92 6.01
CA ASN A 28 0.34 -8.05 5.91
C ASN A 28 1.06 -8.19 4.54
N LEU A 29 1.15 -9.40 3.99
CA LEU A 29 1.67 -9.61 2.64
C LEU A 29 0.80 -8.89 1.59
N MET A 30 -0.51 -9.05 1.67
CA MET A 30 -1.46 -8.34 0.79
C MET A 30 -1.40 -6.82 0.97
N GLY A 31 -1.22 -6.33 2.20
CA GLY A 31 -0.98 -4.92 2.49
C GLY A 31 0.28 -4.39 1.81
N THR A 32 1.34 -5.20 1.74
CA THR A 32 2.56 -4.85 1.00
C THR A 32 2.26 -4.67 -0.49
N PHE A 33 1.62 -5.67 -1.12
CA PHE A 33 1.31 -5.63 -2.54
C PHE A 33 0.41 -4.45 -2.91
N LEU A 34 -0.64 -4.20 -2.11
CA LEU A 34 -1.55 -3.09 -2.37
C LEU A 34 -0.88 -1.74 -2.20
N GLY A 35 -0.01 -1.57 -1.19
CA GLY A 35 0.78 -0.34 -1.03
C GLY A 35 1.69 -0.05 -2.23
N VAL A 36 2.35 -1.08 -2.77
CA VAL A 36 3.18 -0.96 -3.99
C VAL A 36 2.32 -0.63 -5.21
N ILE A 37 1.18 -1.29 -5.39
CA ILE A 37 0.25 -1.01 -6.49
C ILE A 37 -0.24 0.43 -6.43
N GLY A 38 -0.59 0.94 -5.25
CA GLY A 38 -0.99 2.33 -5.03
C GLY A 38 0.03 3.35 -5.51
N PHE A 39 1.29 3.13 -5.14
CA PHE A 39 2.41 3.94 -5.59
C PHE A 39 2.56 3.92 -7.11
N LEU A 40 2.51 2.73 -7.73
CA LEU A 40 2.62 2.59 -9.18
C LEU A 40 1.48 3.29 -9.92
N VAL A 41 0.24 3.10 -9.45
CA VAL A 41 -0.97 3.73 -10.02
C VAL A 41 -0.86 5.26 -9.96
N PHE A 42 -0.35 5.81 -8.86
CA PHE A 42 -0.15 7.25 -8.72
C PHE A 42 0.97 7.77 -9.63
N VAL A 43 2.15 7.14 -9.62
CA VAL A 43 3.31 7.59 -10.43
C VAL A 43 3.07 7.44 -11.93
N GLN A 44 2.29 6.45 -12.35
CA GLN A 44 1.89 6.26 -13.74
C GLN A 44 0.80 7.23 -14.21
N GLY A 45 0.30 8.09 -13.32
CA GLY A 45 -0.71 9.10 -13.64
C GLY A 45 -2.09 8.51 -13.93
N TYR A 46 -2.43 7.38 -13.31
CA TYR A 46 -3.76 6.76 -13.44
C TYR A 46 -4.79 7.36 -12.47
N THR A 47 -4.36 8.21 -11.54
CA THR A 47 -5.23 8.99 -10.64
C THR A 47 -5.58 10.35 -11.24
N ASP A 48 -6.65 10.98 -10.75
CA ASP A 48 -6.99 12.38 -11.08
C ASP A 48 -6.05 13.42 -10.43
N ILE A 49 -5.14 12.97 -9.56
CA ILE A 49 -4.12 13.81 -8.93
C ILE A 49 -2.88 13.87 -9.85
N ALA A 50 -2.55 15.08 -10.31
CA ALA A 50 -1.35 15.29 -11.13
C ALA A 50 -0.07 14.99 -10.34
N PHE A 51 0.79 14.13 -10.89
CA PHE A 51 2.09 13.82 -10.32
C PHE A 51 3.05 15.00 -10.47
N SER A 52 3.61 15.46 -9.36
CA SER A 52 4.60 16.54 -9.30
C SER A 52 5.44 16.40 -8.03
N GLY A 53 6.51 17.17 -7.93
CA GLY A 53 7.32 17.21 -6.70
C GLY A 53 6.50 17.58 -5.45
N SER A 54 5.49 18.45 -5.59
CA SER A 54 4.62 18.84 -4.48
C SER A 54 3.52 17.83 -4.16
N THR A 55 3.27 16.82 -4.99
CA THR A 55 2.29 15.75 -4.73
C THR A 55 2.95 14.39 -4.51
N PHE A 56 4.28 14.33 -4.52
CA PHE A 56 5.05 13.09 -4.32
C PHE A 56 4.77 12.43 -2.96
N TYR A 57 4.46 13.20 -1.92
CA TYR A 57 4.10 12.65 -0.61
C TYR A 57 2.83 11.79 -0.65
N LEU A 58 1.90 12.10 -1.57
CA LEU A 58 0.70 11.29 -1.82
C LEU A 58 1.07 9.97 -2.51
N ALA A 59 2.01 10.02 -3.46
CA ALA A 59 2.53 8.82 -4.10
C ALA A 59 3.21 7.87 -3.10
N ILE A 60 4.10 8.41 -2.27
CA ILE A 60 4.98 7.61 -1.40
C ILE A 60 4.25 7.04 -0.18
N PHE A 61 3.15 7.66 0.26
CA PHE A 61 2.46 7.24 1.48
C PHE A 61 1.90 5.79 1.42
N PRO A 62 1.17 5.35 0.37
CA PRO A 62 0.80 3.95 0.19
C PRO A 62 2.00 2.99 0.21
N LEU A 63 3.12 3.39 -0.40
CA LEU A 63 4.34 2.58 -0.43
C LEU A 63 4.91 2.38 0.98
N LEU A 64 4.99 3.46 1.78
CA LEU A 64 5.48 3.38 3.15
C LEU A 64 4.61 2.45 4.00
N LEU A 65 3.28 2.55 3.88
CA LEU A 65 2.37 1.61 4.56
C LEU A 65 2.62 0.16 4.11
N GLY A 66 2.84 -0.06 2.81
CA GLY A 66 3.19 -1.36 2.27
C GLY A 66 4.51 -1.92 2.82
N LEU A 67 5.55 -1.09 2.94
CA LEU A 67 6.85 -1.50 3.49
C LEU A 67 6.77 -1.84 4.98
N VAL A 68 5.97 -1.10 5.74
CA VAL A 68 5.72 -1.43 7.16
C VAL A 68 5.00 -2.78 7.28
N ASN A 69 3.99 -3.01 6.44
CA ASN A 69 3.30 -4.30 6.33
C ASN A 69 4.29 -5.43 5.96
N LEU A 70 5.27 -5.19 5.10
CA LEU A 70 6.30 -6.18 4.76
C LEU A 70 7.14 -6.56 5.99
N GLY A 71 7.50 -5.57 6.82
CA GLY A 71 8.17 -5.83 8.09
C GLY A 71 7.32 -6.69 9.03
N PHE A 72 6.02 -6.36 9.17
CA PHE A 72 5.09 -7.16 9.95
C PHE A 72 4.92 -8.58 9.41
N PHE A 73 4.86 -8.75 8.08
CA PHE A 73 4.78 -10.07 7.45
C PHE A 73 5.92 -10.98 7.94
N PHE A 74 7.17 -10.54 7.87
CA PHE A 74 8.30 -11.35 8.33
C PHE A 74 8.26 -11.61 9.84
N ASN A 75 7.79 -10.65 10.63
CA ASN A 75 7.62 -10.85 12.08
C ASN A 75 6.59 -11.95 12.37
N TRP A 76 5.41 -11.90 11.75
CA TRP A 76 4.35 -12.89 11.99
C TRP A 76 4.70 -14.27 11.43
N VAL A 77 5.32 -14.36 10.24
CA VAL A 77 5.84 -15.63 9.70
C VAL A 77 6.80 -16.28 10.70
N ARG A 78 7.71 -15.49 11.27
CA ARG A 78 8.65 -15.96 12.29
C ARG A 78 7.95 -16.42 13.57
N GLU A 79 6.94 -15.68 14.04
CA GLU A 79 6.17 -16.06 15.23
C GLU A 79 5.38 -17.35 15.02
N GLU A 80 4.82 -17.55 13.84
CA GLU A 80 4.07 -18.74 13.44
C GLU A 80 4.96 -19.95 13.10
N ARG A 81 6.30 -19.76 13.08
CA ARG A 81 7.32 -20.79 12.76
C ARG A 81 7.16 -21.39 11.35
N ILE A 82 6.74 -20.56 10.40
CA ILE A 82 6.68 -20.89 8.97
C ILE A 82 8.01 -20.52 8.30
#